data_AF-A0A1I7AYS5-F1
#
_entry.id   AF-A0A1I7AYS5-F1
#
_cell.length_a   1.000
_cell.length_b   1.000
_cell.length_c   1.000
_cell.angle_alpha   90.00
_cell.angle_beta   90.00
_cell.angle_gamma   90.00
#
_symmetry.space_group_name_H-M   'P 1'
#
loop_
_entity.id
_entity.type
_entity.pdbx_description
1 polymer ?
#
loop_
_entity_poly.entity_id
_entity_poly.type
_entity_poly.pdbx_seq_one_letter_code
_entity_poly.pdbx_strand_id
1 'polypeptide(L)'
;MIDVTTTDPWQMIFDKAGDLADSLLHELPKSKVDAVDMEEQVVSTIEKIATGEVDPRKDWSVIIRPVSKESMIDERIDEHFDIALRQAVYVRILFEYHMQKIKGYFSEASQPGMLMKVGEEMLDSFACAQQHATAWRLLKAVRDKSLQSQYGNQVKAEKKEEREVLLRSLIESSLDRLRPPGGWRNHVLASQEVAKDVAAICKSFSLDISMNEDQVFEKIQPIIWKEPRFRKAFNESAEKELSEPHKTRRVWLNLDFVDGE
;
A
#
# COMPACT_ATOMS: atom_id res chain seq x y z
N MET A 1 31.53 34.95 37.63
CA MET A 1 30.69 34.77 36.44
C MET A 1 31.50 34.00 35.41
N ILE A 2 31.28 32.70 35.30
CA ILE A 2 31.65 31.93 34.11
C ILE A 2 30.42 31.06 33.85
N ASP A 3 29.47 31.67 33.15
CA ASP A 3 28.34 30.98 32.59
C ASP A 3 28.71 30.74 31.12
N VAL A 4 29.23 29.55 30.85
CA VAL A 4 29.42 29.04 29.50
C VAL A 4 28.74 27.68 29.47
N THR A 5 27.49 27.70 29.06
CA THR A 5 26.69 26.56 28.64
C THR A 5 27.26 25.97 27.35
N THR A 6 28.53 25.53 27.36
CA THR A 6 29.07 24.68 26.29
C THR A 6 28.58 23.27 26.55
N THR A 7 27.45 22.92 25.94
CA THR A 7 26.99 21.54 25.86
C THR A 7 28.12 20.68 25.29
N ASP A 8 28.53 19.63 26.02
CA ASP A 8 29.51 18.64 25.53
C ASP A 8 29.03 18.14 24.15
N PRO A 9 29.81 18.32 23.07
CA PRO A 9 29.36 17.97 21.72
C PRO A 9 28.88 16.51 21.61
N TRP A 10 29.40 15.62 22.46
CA TRP A 10 28.99 14.22 22.51
C TRP A 10 27.63 14.03 23.19
N GLN A 11 27.30 14.86 24.19
CA GLN A 11 25.97 14.88 24.81
C GLN A 11 24.91 15.25 23.76
N MET A 12 25.20 16.21 22.89
CA MET A 12 24.27 16.58 21.80
C MET A 12 24.00 15.42 20.84
N ILE A 13 25.01 14.62 20.49
CA ILE A 13 24.83 13.43 19.63
C ILE A 13 24.04 12.35 20.36
N PHE A 14 24.33 12.13 21.63
CA PHE A 14 23.58 11.22 22.48
C PHE A 14 22.09 11.59 22.55
N ASP A 15 21.78 12.85 22.85
CA ASP A 15 20.40 13.35 22.96
C ASP A 15 19.66 13.16 21.62
N LYS A 16 20.29 13.53 20.50
CA LYS A 16 19.71 13.36 19.15
C LYS A 16 19.50 11.89 18.77
N ALA A 17 20.37 10.99 19.22
CA ALA A 17 20.19 9.55 19.00
C ALA A 17 19.02 9.00 19.84
N GLY A 18 18.87 9.49 21.08
CA GLY A 18 17.70 9.21 21.93
C GLY A 18 16.40 9.67 21.26
N ASP A 19 16.33 10.93 20.83
CA ASP A 19 15.17 11.49 20.11
C ASP A 19 14.83 10.67 18.86
N LEU A 20 15.84 10.21 18.12
CA LEU A 20 15.64 9.37 16.94
C LEU A 20 15.06 8.01 17.32
N ALA A 21 15.61 7.32 18.32
CA ALA A 21 15.11 6.04 18.78
C ALA A 21 13.65 6.14 19.25
N ASP A 22 13.34 7.17 20.05
CA ASP A 22 11.98 7.43 20.50
C ASP A 22 11.05 7.69 19.31
N SER A 23 11.45 8.54 18.37
CA SER A 23 10.66 8.83 17.16
C SER A 23 10.37 7.55 16.35
N LEU A 24 11.38 6.69 16.14
CA LEU A 24 11.23 5.42 15.42
C LEU A 24 10.19 4.51 16.09
N LEU A 25 10.28 4.36 17.41
CA LEU A 25 9.38 3.52 18.21
C LEU A 25 7.94 4.06 18.22
N HIS A 26 7.75 5.37 18.28
CA HIS A 26 6.42 6.00 18.23
C HIS A 26 5.80 5.96 16.83
N GLU A 27 6.62 6.01 15.78
CA GLU A 27 6.18 5.93 14.39
C GLU A 27 5.83 4.51 13.96
N LEU A 28 6.22 3.47 14.71
CA LEU A 28 5.78 2.10 14.45
C LEU A 28 4.25 2.05 14.57
N PRO A 29 3.50 1.62 13.54
CA PRO A 29 2.05 1.50 13.68
C PRO A 29 1.76 0.54 14.83
N LYS A 30 1.02 1.00 15.84
CA LYS A 30 0.50 0.16 16.92
C LYS A 30 -0.32 -0.97 16.29
N SER A 31 0.32 -2.11 16.07
CA SER A 31 -0.35 -3.37 15.72
C SER A 31 -1.45 -3.60 16.75
N LYS A 32 -2.64 -4.04 16.33
CA LYS A 32 -3.70 -4.46 17.26
C LYS A 32 -3.30 -5.66 18.12
N VAL A 33 -2.16 -6.29 17.84
CA VAL A 33 -1.65 -7.49 18.54
C VAL A 33 -0.38 -7.21 19.34
N ASP A 34 0.39 -6.16 19.03
CA ASP A 34 1.64 -5.88 19.74
C ASP A 34 1.66 -4.43 20.22
N ALA A 35 1.23 -4.22 21.46
CA ALA A 35 1.81 -3.16 22.28
C ALA A 35 3.22 -3.63 22.65
N VAL A 36 4.16 -3.56 21.71
CA VAL A 36 5.55 -3.82 22.04
C VAL A 36 5.96 -2.79 23.07
N ASP A 37 6.40 -3.26 24.24
CA ASP A 37 6.94 -2.37 25.25
C ASP A 37 8.22 -1.73 24.70
N MET A 38 8.18 -0.41 24.52
CA MET A 38 9.27 0.36 23.93
C MET A 38 10.56 0.21 24.74
N GLU A 39 10.44 0.07 26.07
CA GLU A 39 11.58 -0.22 26.94
C GLU A 39 12.11 -1.64 26.72
N GLU A 40 11.24 -2.62 26.50
CA GLU A 40 11.64 -4.00 26.26
C GLU A 40 12.44 -4.15 24.95
N GLN A 41 12.07 -3.44 23.88
CA GLN A 41 12.85 -3.45 22.63
C GLN A 41 14.24 -2.82 22.78
N VAL A 42 14.34 -1.71 23.51
CA VAL A 42 15.62 -1.05 23.77
C VAL A 42 16.50 -1.94 24.65
N VAL A 43 15.94 -2.50 25.73
CA VAL A 43 16.64 -3.42 26.64
C VAL A 43 17.11 -4.68 25.91
N SER A 44 16.22 -5.31 25.13
CA SER A 44 16.57 -6.49 24.32
C SER A 44 17.71 -6.18 23.34
N THR A 45 17.69 -5.00 22.72
CA THR A 45 18.76 -4.57 21.81
C THR A 45 20.09 -4.38 22.55
N ILE A 46 20.07 -3.77 23.75
CA ILE A 46 21.26 -3.64 24.60
C ILE A 46 21.81 -5.01 24.97
N GLU A 47 20.96 -5.96 25.37
CA GLU A 47 21.36 -7.32 25.74
C GLU A 47 22.01 -8.08 24.57
N LYS A 48 21.42 -8.00 23.37
CA LYS A 48 21.99 -8.62 22.16
C LYS A 48 23.36 -8.06 21.78
N ILE A 49 23.55 -6.75 21.96
CA ILE A 49 24.86 -6.11 21.75
C ILE A 49 25.84 -6.56 22.83
N ALA A 50 25.43 -6.56 24.10
CA ALA A 50 26.29 -6.90 25.23
C ALA A 50 26.75 -8.37 25.23
N THR A 51 25.88 -9.28 24.78
CA THR A 51 26.18 -10.71 24.62
C THR A 51 27.00 -11.04 23.37
N GLY A 52 27.17 -10.06 22.46
CA GLY A 52 27.86 -10.26 21.18
C GLY A 52 27.05 -11.07 20.17
N GLU A 53 25.77 -11.32 20.42
CA GLU A 53 24.84 -11.89 19.44
C GLU A 53 24.78 -11.00 18.19
N VAL A 54 24.83 -9.69 18.41
CA VAL A 54 24.81 -8.68 17.36
C VAL A 54 26.03 -7.77 17.48
N ASP A 55 26.70 -7.55 16.34
CA ASP A 55 27.78 -6.58 16.21
C ASP A 55 27.28 -5.34 15.45
N PRO A 56 27.06 -4.20 16.13
CA PRO A 56 26.58 -2.97 15.49
C PRO A 56 27.48 -2.48 14.36
N ARG A 57 28.79 -2.77 14.39
CA ARG A 57 29.71 -2.27 13.35
C ARG A 57 29.49 -2.95 12.01
N LYS A 58 28.87 -4.14 11.99
CA LYS A 58 28.51 -4.81 10.74
C LYS A 58 27.44 -4.05 9.97
N ASP A 59 26.58 -3.30 10.66
CA ASP A 59 25.52 -2.54 10.01
C ASP A 59 26.05 -1.43 9.11
N TRP A 60 27.24 -0.89 9.40
CA TRP A 60 27.89 0.13 8.57
C TRP A 60 28.23 -0.38 7.15
N SER A 61 28.24 -1.70 6.95
CA SER A 61 28.43 -2.33 5.64
C SER A 61 27.13 -2.59 4.88
N VAL A 62 25.97 -2.35 5.50
CA VAL A 62 24.67 -2.61 4.88
C VAL A 62 24.34 -1.49 3.90
N ILE A 63 24.30 -1.83 2.62
CA ILE A 63 24.03 -0.87 1.55
C ILE A 63 22.52 -0.73 1.36
N ILE A 64 22.01 0.50 1.47
CA ILE A 64 20.63 0.84 1.11
C ILE A 64 20.48 0.73 -0.42
N ARG A 65 19.67 -0.24 -0.88
CA ARG A 65 19.43 -0.50 -2.30
C ARG A 65 17.96 -0.27 -2.67
N PRO A 66 17.65 0.10 -3.93
CA PRO A 66 16.28 0.13 -4.41
C PRO A 66 15.62 -1.24 -4.28
N VAL A 67 14.40 -1.27 -3.74
CA VAL A 67 13.60 -2.48 -3.64
C VAL A 67 12.86 -2.67 -4.96
N SER A 68 13.20 -3.73 -5.70
CA SER A 68 12.65 -4.01 -7.03
C SER A 68 11.39 -4.87 -7.02
N LYS A 69 11.13 -5.60 -5.92
CA LYS A 69 9.98 -6.49 -5.78
C LYS A 69 9.09 -6.03 -4.63
N GLU A 70 7.79 -5.86 -4.90
CA GLU A 70 6.81 -5.44 -3.90
C GLU A 70 6.75 -6.41 -2.70
N SER A 71 6.90 -7.71 -2.95
CA SER A 71 6.92 -8.75 -1.90
C SER A 71 8.10 -8.65 -0.93
N MET A 72 9.13 -7.86 -1.24
CA MET A 72 10.29 -7.66 -0.37
C MET A 72 10.22 -6.34 0.40
N ILE A 73 9.17 -5.53 0.21
CA ILE A 73 9.08 -4.20 0.83
C ILE A 73 8.99 -4.34 2.35
N ASP A 74 8.13 -5.23 2.86
CA ASP A 74 7.96 -5.40 4.31
C ASP A 74 9.24 -5.92 4.98
N GLU A 75 9.90 -6.93 4.39
CA GLU A 75 11.19 -7.45 4.89
C GLU A 75 12.26 -6.33 4.97
N ARG A 76 12.31 -5.45 3.97
CA ARG A 76 13.26 -4.32 3.93
C ARG A 76 12.88 -3.19 4.88
N ILE A 77 11.59 -3.00 5.15
CA ILE A 77 11.11 -2.08 6.18
C ILE A 77 11.63 -2.57 7.54
N ASP A 78 11.43 -3.84 7.86
CA ASP A 78 11.85 -4.42 9.15
C ASP A 78 13.37 -4.37 9.32
N GLU A 79 14.13 -4.76 8.29
CA GLU A 79 15.61 -4.71 8.33
C GLU A 79 16.14 -3.29 8.58
N HIS A 80 15.61 -2.29 7.88
CA HIS A 80 16.06 -0.90 8.05
C HIS A 80 15.61 -0.31 9.39
N PHE A 81 14.45 -0.71 9.91
CA PHE A 81 14.02 -0.34 11.24
C PHE A 81 14.98 -0.89 12.31
N ASP A 82 15.26 -2.19 12.26
CA ASP A 82 16.12 -2.87 13.23
C ASP A 82 17.54 -2.28 13.26
N ILE A 83 18.10 -2.00 12.08
CA ILE A 83 19.41 -1.34 11.98
C ILE A 83 19.34 0.06 12.59
N ALA A 84 18.35 0.86 12.23
CA ALA A 84 18.24 2.24 12.70
C ALA A 84 18.12 2.30 14.24
N LEU A 85 17.27 1.46 14.82
CA LEU A 85 17.08 1.36 16.27
C LEU A 85 18.36 0.91 16.96
N ARG A 86 19.02 -0.14 16.46
CA ARG A 86 20.25 -0.67 17.04
C ARG A 86 21.39 0.32 17.02
N GLN A 87 21.57 1.05 15.93
CA GLN A 87 22.61 2.07 15.83
C GLN A 87 22.35 3.25 16.77
N ALA A 88 21.08 3.67 16.93
CA ALA A 88 20.71 4.71 17.90
C ALA A 88 20.98 4.24 19.35
N VAL A 89 20.64 2.99 19.69
CA VAL A 89 20.95 2.38 20.99
C VAL A 89 22.46 2.22 21.21
N TYR A 90 23.22 1.91 20.17
CA TYR A 90 24.67 1.77 20.27
C TYR A 90 25.36 3.11 20.60
N VAL A 91 24.86 4.25 20.08
CA VAL A 91 25.32 5.59 20.50
C VAL A 91 25.15 5.79 22.00
N ARG A 92 24.02 5.35 22.57
CA ARG A 92 23.77 5.39 24.02
C ARG A 92 24.80 4.56 24.80
N ILE A 93 25.10 3.34 24.35
CA ILE A 93 26.14 2.49 24.96
C ILE A 93 27.52 3.18 24.90
N LEU A 94 27.89 3.75 23.74
CA LEU A 94 29.16 4.46 23.58
C LEU A 94 29.29 5.66 24.54
N PHE A 95 28.21 6.42 24.71
CA PHE A 95 28.21 7.59 25.59
C PHE A 95 28.18 7.20 27.08
N GLU A 96 27.19 6.42 27.50
CA GLU A 96 26.94 6.09 28.91
C GLU A 96 28.01 5.15 29.48
N TYR A 97 28.52 4.20 28.68
CA TYR A 97 29.49 3.20 29.14
C TYR A 97 30.93 3.56 28.74
N HIS A 98 31.21 3.75 27.45
CA HIS A 98 32.60 3.90 26.98
C HIS A 98 33.20 5.27 27.34
N MET A 99 32.49 6.37 27.06
CA MET A 99 33.01 7.70 27.39
C MET A 99 33.13 7.92 28.90
N GLN A 100 32.16 7.46 29.69
CA GLN A 100 32.24 7.57 31.16
C GLN A 100 33.38 6.73 31.74
N LYS A 101 33.63 5.53 31.19
CA LYS A 101 34.80 4.72 31.56
C LYS A 101 36.11 5.44 31.21
N ILE A 102 36.19 6.12 30.07
CA ILE A 102 37.39 6.89 29.73
C ILE A 102 37.61 8.04 30.73
N LYS A 103 36.57 8.79 31.06
CA LYS A 103 36.60 9.87 32.06
C LYS A 103 37.01 9.38 33.46
N GLY A 104 36.59 8.17 33.85
CA GLY A 104 36.86 7.61 35.18
C GLY A 104 38.21 6.91 35.36
N TYR A 105 38.77 6.28 34.32
CA TYR A 105 39.94 5.39 34.46
C TYR A 105 41.25 5.94 33.86
N PHE A 106 41.19 6.94 32.98
CA PHE A 106 42.38 7.46 32.29
C PHE A 106 42.80 8.82 32.82
N SER A 107 44.11 9.10 32.77
CA SER A 107 44.67 10.41 33.16
C SER A 107 44.21 11.52 32.21
N GLU A 108 44.08 12.75 32.73
CA GLU A 108 43.62 13.92 31.96
C GLU A 108 44.39 14.15 30.65
N ALA A 109 45.68 13.83 30.62
CA ALA A 109 46.52 13.94 29.41
C ALA A 109 46.16 12.92 28.32
N SER A 110 45.60 11.76 28.68
CA SER A 110 45.29 10.65 27.75
C SER A 110 43.83 10.65 27.28
N GLN A 111 42.95 11.32 28.03
CA GLN A 111 41.51 11.34 27.78
C GLN A 111 41.11 11.94 26.42
N PRO A 112 41.67 13.07 25.95
CA PRO A 112 41.17 13.74 24.75
C PRO A 112 41.20 12.85 23.50
N GLY A 113 42.31 12.14 23.28
CA GLY A 113 42.45 11.26 22.11
C GLY A 113 41.55 10.04 22.14
N MET A 114 41.24 9.50 23.32
CA MET A 114 40.35 8.34 23.46
C MET A 114 38.88 8.75 23.36
N LEU A 115 38.50 9.89 23.95
CA LEU A 115 37.16 10.45 23.82
C LEU A 115 36.85 10.80 22.36
N MET A 116 37.83 11.33 21.62
CA MET A 116 37.66 11.63 20.20
C MET A 116 37.33 10.37 19.39
N LYS A 117 38.05 9.25 19.61
CA LYS A 117 37.79 7.99 18.90
C LYS A 117 36.39 7.44 19.17
N VAL A 118 35.94 7.47 20.43
CA VAL A 118 34.58 7.03 20.78
C VAL A 118 33.55 8.00 20.19
N GLY A 119 33.86 9.29 20.15
CA GLY A 119 33.01 10.30 19.53
C GLY A 119 32.86 10.14 18.02
N GLU A 120 33.93 9.79 17.31
CA GLU A 120 33.88 9.42 15.89
C GLU A 120 32.98 8.20 15.67
N GLU A 121 33.10 7.15 16.50
CA GLU A 121 32.21 5.98 16.43
C GLU A 121 30.73 6.35 16.72
N MET A 122 30.47 7.29 17.63
CA MET A 122 29.11 7.80 17.87
C MET A 122 28.56 8.52 16.64
N LEU A 123 29.38 9.31 15.95
CA LEU A 123 28.97 10.01 14.72
C LEU A 123 28.65 9.02 13.60
N ASP A 124 29.50 8.01 13.39
CA ASP A 124 29.29 6.99 12.37
C ASP A 124 28.01 6.19 12.66
N SER A 125 27.81 5.80 13.92
CA SER A 125 26.59 5.10 14.36
C SER A 125 25.35 5.95 14.16
N PHE A 126 25.39 7.23 14.56
CA PHE A 126 24.27 8.14 14.38
C PHE A 126 23.96 8.41 12.90
N ALA A 127 24.98 8.56 12.06
CA ALA A 127 24.81 8.72 10.62
C ALA A 127 24.17 7.49 9.98
N CYS A 128 24.62 6.28 10.37
CA CYS A 128 24.02 5.03 9.94
C CYS A 128 22.54 4.94 10.38
N ALA A 129 22.25 5.27 11.64
CA ALA A 129 20.88 5.30 12.16
C ALA A 129 19.97 6.22 11.34
N GLN A 130 20.42 7.43 11.01
CA GLN A 130 19.65 8.40 10.21
C GLN A 130 19.39 7.92 8.78
N GLN A 131 20.40 7.32 8.13
CA GLN A 131 20.27 6.80 6.78
C GLN A 131 19.21 5.69 6.72
N HIS A 132 19.29 4.73 7.65
CA HIS A 132 18.37 3.60 7.71
C HIS A 132 16.96 4.02 8.17
N ALA A 133 16.85 4.97 9.11
CA ALA A 133 15.56 5.56 9.49
C ALA A 133 14.87 6.24 8.29
N THR A 134 15.64 6.95 7.46
CA THR A 134 15.12 7.59 6.25
C THR A 134 14.66 6.56 5.22
N ALA A 135 15.47 5.53 4.97
CA ALA A 135 15.12 4.44 4.07
C ALA A 135 13.83 3.72 4.53
N TRP A 136 13.74 3.41 5.82
CA TRP A 136 12.56 2.83 6.45
C TRP A 136 11.30 3.68 6.22
N ARG A 137 11.34 4.99 6.54
CA ARG A 137 10.20 5.91 6.34
C ARG A 137 9.76 5.98 4.89
N LEU A 138 10.71 6.01 3.96
CA LEU A 138 10.41 6.05 2.52
C LEU A 138 9.73 4.76 2.05
N LEU A 139 10.25 3.59 2.44
CA LEU A 139 9.65 2.30 2.08
C LEU A 139 8.25 2.15 2.68
N LYS A 140 8.07 2.56 3.94
CA LYS A 140 6.75 2.60 4.59
C LYS A 140 5.76 3.47 3.82
N ALA A 141 6.17 4.68 3.41
CA ALA A 141 5.32 5.57 2.62
C ALA A 141 4.97 4.99 1.23
N VAL A 142 5.88 4.26 0.60
CA VAL A 142 5.62 3.56 -0.68
C VAL A 142 4.60 2.44 -0.48
N ARG A 143 4.77 1.60 0.54
CA ARG A 143 3.82 0.54 0.91
C ARG A 143 2.43 1.09 1.17
N ASP A 144 2.34 2.11 2.01
CA ASP A 144 1.05 2.67 2.43
C ASP A 144 0.29 3.32 1.24
N LYS A 145 1.02 3.94 0.29
CA LYS A 145 0.45 4.43 -0.98
C LYS A 145 -0.05 3.29 -1.88
N SER A 146 0.69 2.18 -1.98
CA SER A 146 0.25 1.01 -2.77
C SER A 146 -1.08 0.47 -2.23
N LEU A 147 -1.16 0.27 -0.91
CA LEU A 147 -2.37 -0.21 -0.24
C LEU A 147 -3.57 0.72 -0.47
N GLN A 148 -3.42 2.04 -0.29
CA GLN A 148 -4.50 2.99 -0.54
C GLN A 148 -5.01 2.95 -1.99
N SER A 149 -4.12 2.75 -2.95
CA SER A 149 -4.50 2.64 -4.37
C SER A 149 -5.31 1.36 -4.66
N GLN A 150 -4.95 0.24 -4.02
CA GLN A 150 -5.66 -1.04 -4.19
C GLN A 150 -7.08 -0.97 -3.61
N TYR A 151 -7.24 -0.46 -2.39
CA TYR A 151 -8.56 -0.24 -1.78
C TYR A 151 -9.43 0.71 -2.61
N GLY A 152 -8.85 1.81 -3.12
CA GLY A 152 -9.58 2.77 -3.96
C GLY A 152 -10.05 2.16 -5.28
N ASN A 153 -9.26 1.26 -5.88
CA ASN A 153 -9.62 0.56 -7.11
C ASN A 153 -10.68 -0.52 -6.85
N GLN A 154 -10.60 -1.24 -5.74
CA GLN A 154 -11.58 -2.24 -5.36
C GLN A 154 -12.95 -1.62 -5.09
N VAL A 155 -13.02 -0.54 -4.31
CA VAL A 155 -14.29 0.18 -4.05
C VAL A 155 -14.90 0.74 -5.34
N LYS A 156 -14.07 1.20 -6.30
CA LYS A 156 -14.57 1.64 -7.62
C LYS A 156 -15.12 0.47 -8.44
N ALA A 157 -14.48 -0.70 -8.39
CA ALA A 157 -14.92 -1.90 -9.08
C ALA A 157 -16.25 -2.41 -8.50
N GLU A 158 -16.36 -2.51 -7.18
CA GLU A 158 -17.59 -2.93 -6.48
C GLU A 158 -18.75 -1.99 -6.79
N LYS A 159 -18.55 -0.67 -6.71
CA LYS A 159 -19.59 0.31 -7.10
C LYS A 159 -20.01 0.21 -8.56
N LYS A 160 -19.08 -0.14 -9.46
CA LYS A 160 -19.40 -0.35 -10.87
C LYS A 160 -20.25 -1.62 -11.04
N GLU A 161 -19.89 -2.70 -10.36
CA GLU A 161 -20.63 -3.96 -10.37
C GLU A 161 -22.04 -3.80 -9.80
N GLU A 162 -22.20 -3.12 -8.66
CA GLU A 162 -23.51 -2.81 -8.06
C GLU A 162 -24.42 -2.05 -9.03
N ARG A 163 -23.87 -1.04 -9.73
CA ARG A 163 -24.62 -0.28 -10.75
C ARG A 163 -25.03 -1.16 -11.93
N GLU A 164 -24.15 -2.04 -12.40
CA GLU A 164 -24.46 -2.96 -13.49
C GLU A 164 -25.54 -3.98 -13.09
N VAL A 165 -25.49 -4.51 -11.87
CA VAL A 165 -26.51 -5.43 -11.33
C VAL A 165 -27.86 -4.75 -11.21
N LEU A 166 -27.89 -3.51 -10.72
CA LEU A 166 -29.12 -2.73 -10.61
C LEU A 166 -29.71 -2.42 -11.98
N LEU A 167 -28.89 -1.99 -12.94
CA LEU A 167 -29.31 -1.74 -14.33
C LEU A 167 -29.90 -3.00 -14.97
N ARG A 168 -29.22 -4.16 -14.82
CA ARG A 168 -29.71 -5.46 -15.27
C ARG A 168 -31.09 -5.79 -14.68
N SER A 169 -31.25 -5.62 -13.37
CA SER A 169 -32.53 -5.92 -12.70
C SER A 169 -33.67 -5.03 -13.20
N LEU A 170 -33.40 -3.75 -13.46
CA LEU A 170 -34.36 -2.81 -14.03
C LEU A 170 -34.75 -3.18 -15.46
N ILE A 171 -33.78 -3.55 -16.31
CA ILE A 171 -34.04 -3.98 -17.69
C ILE A 171 -34.96 -5.20 -17.71
N GLU A 172 -34.70 -6.20 -16.86
CA GLU A 172 -35.48 -7.44 -16.83
C GLU A 172 -36.93 -7.16 -16.45
N SER A 173 -37.11 -6.39 -15.37
CA SER A 173 -38.45 -6.00 -14.92
C SER A 173 -39.21 -5.17 -15.95
N SER A 174 -38.52 -4.27 -16.67
CA SER A 174 -39.14 -3.44 -17.70
C SER A 174 -39.48 -4.24 -18.95
N LEU A 175 -38.65 -5.20 -19.35
CA LEU A 175 -38.93 -6.10 -20.49
C LEU A 175 -40.19 -6.95 -20.27
N ASP A 176 -40.36 -7.47 -19.06
CA ASP A 176 -41.55 -8.26 -18.71
C ASP A 176 -42.81 -7.38 -18.65
N ARG A 177 -42.68 -6.19 -18.05
CA ARG A 177 -43.83 -5.29 -17.81
C ARG A 177 -44.31 -4.57 -19.07
N LEU A 178 -43.41 -4.11 -19.93
CA LEU A 178 -43.74 -3.33 -21.12
C LEU A 178 -44.09 -4.20 -22.34
N ARG A 179 -44.24 -5.51 -22.15
CA ARG A 179 -44.52 -6.46 -23.22
C ARG A 179 -45.70 -6.02 -24.09
N PRO A 180 -45.49 -5.68 -25.37
CA PRO A 180 -46.57 -5.27 -26.24
C PRO A 180 -47.43 -6.47 -26.67
N PRO A 181 -48.75 -6.27 -26.89
CA PRO A 181 -49.62 -7.32 -27.42
C PRO A 181 -49.18 -7.70 -28.84
N GLY A 182 -48.75 -8.95 -29.03
CA GLY A 182 -48.14 -9.45 -30.26
C GLY A 182 -46.63 -9.63 -30.20
N GLY A 183 -45.98 -9.11 -29.15
CA GLY A 183 -44.57 -9.32 -28.88
C GLY A 183 -43.63 -8.24 -29.41
N TRP A 184 -42.36 -8.32 -29.01
CA TRP A 184 -41.34 -7.35 -29.38
C TRP A 184 -40.95 -7.50 -30.86
N ARG A 185 -41.05 -6.40 -31.61
CA ARG A 185 -40.69 -6.34 -33.04
C ARG A 185 -39.20 -6.46 -33.31
N ASN A 186 -38.39 -5.77 -32.50
CA ASN A 186 -36.93 -5.75 -32.64
C ASN A 186 -36.29 -5.32 -31.30
N HIS A 187 -35.15 -5.91 -30.96
CA HIS A 187 -34.37 -5.60 -29.76
C HIS A 187 -33.96 -4.13 -29.67
N VAL A 188 -33.72 -3.45 -30.80
CA VAL A 188 -33.41 -2.01 -30.82
C VAL A 188 -34.60 -1.19 -30.32
N LEU A 189 -35.80 -1.43 -30.83
CA LEU A 189 -37.01 -0.72 -30.40
C LEU A 189 -37.36 -1.05 -28.95
N ALA A 190 -37.24 -2.33 -28.57
CA ALA A 190 -37.41 -2.74 -27.18
C ALA A 190 -36.43 -2.03 -26.25
N SER A 191 -35.15 -1.91 -26.64
CA SER A 191 -34.17 -1.17 -25.83
C SER A 191 -34.47 0.33 -25.72
N GLN A 192 -35.10 0.96 -26.72
CA GLN A 192 -35.55 2.37 -26.62
C GLN A 192 -36.69 2.53 -25.63
N GLU A 193 -37.69 1.65 -25.67
CA GLU A 193 -38.81 1.72 -24.73
C GLU A 193 -38.40 1.39 -23.29
N VAL A 194 -37.55 0.37 -23.13
CA VAL A 194 -36.98 0.02 -21.82
C VAL A 194 -36.07 1.14 -21.31
N ALA A 195 -35.28 1.79 -22.17
CA ALA A 195 -34.43 2.92 -21.77
C ALA A 195 -35.24 4.09 -21.21
N LYS A 196 -36.38 4.43 -21.82
CA LYS A 196 -37.29 5.47 -21.33
C LYS A 196 -37.79 5.17 -19.92
N ASP A 197 -38.20 3.94 -19.71
CA ASP A 197 -38.73 3.49 -18.43
C ASP A 197 -37.65 3.42 -17.34
N VAL A 198 -36.51 2.82 -17.65
CA VAL A 198 -35.34 2.78 -16.76
C VAL A 198 -34.87 4.20 -16.42
N ALA A 199 -34.80 5.12 -17.39
CA ALA A 199 -34.44 6.51 -17.15
C ALA A 199 -35.45 7.23 -16.24
N ALA A 200 -36.75 6.99 -16.42
CA ALA A 200 -37.78 7.53 -15.55
C ALA A 200 -37.66 7.00 -14.10
N ILE A 201 -37.43 5.69 -13.94
CA ILE A 201 -37.20 5.07 -12.63
C ILE A 201 -35.95 5.65 -11.97
N CYS A 202 -34.83 5.70 -12.70
CA CYS A 202 -33.58 6.30 -12.22
C CYS A 202 -33.75 7.75 -11.76
N LYS A 203 -34.51 8.56 -12.52
CA LYS A 203 -34.83 9.94 -12.15
C LYS A 203 -35.72 10.03 -10.90
N SER A 204 -36.70 9.13 -10.77
CA SER A 204 -37.64 9.13 -9.64
C SER A 204 -37.00 8.71 -8.31
N PHE A 205 -36.02 7.80 -8.35
CA PHE A 205 -35.34 7.27 -7.17
C PHE A 205 -33.91 7.82 -7.01
N SER A 206 -33.51 8.81 -7.82
CA SER A 206 -32.16 9.40 -7.80
C SER A 206 -31.02 8.37 -7.90
N LEU A 207 -31.18 7.36 -8.77
CA LEU A 207 -30.21 6.27 -8.94
C LEU A 207 -29.05 6.71 -9.85
N ASP A 208 -27.81 6.45 -9.41
CA ASP A 208 -26.58 6.88 -10.09
C ASP A 208 -26.14 5.88 -11.20
N ILE A 209 -27.05 5.56 -12.12
CA ILE A 209 -26.82 4.59 -13.21
C ILE A 209 -26.39 5.29 -14.52
N SER A 210 -26.94 6.49 -14.78
CA SER A 210 -26.49 7.53 -15.74
C SER A 210 -27.64 8.51 -15.96
N MET A 211 -27.35 9.81 -16.17
CA MET A 211 -28.37 10.87 -16.10
C MET A 211 -29.15 11.14 -17.41
N ASN A 212 -28.83 10.48 -18.53
CA ASN A 212 -29.53 10.71 -19.81
C ASN A 212 -30.02 9.40 -20.46
N GLU A 213 -31.22 9.44 -21.06
CA GLU A 213 -31.89 8.35 -21.78
C GLU A 213 -30.98 7.74 -22.86
N ASP A 214 -30.24 8.56 -23.61
CA ASP A 214 -29.32 8.11 -24.66
C ASP A 214 -28.19 7.22 -24.10
N GLN A 215 -27.62 7.58 -22.95
CA GLN A 215 -26.55 6.81 -22.29
C GLN A 215 -27.06 5.49 -21.71
N VAL A 216 -28.32 5.47 -21.29
CA VAL A 216 -29.01 4.27 -20.80
C VAL A 216 -29.30 3.34 -21.97
N PHE A 217 -29.81 3.88 -23.09
CA PHE A 217 -30.06 3.14 -24.31
C PHE A 217 -28.80 2.44 -24.86
N GLU A 218 -27.68 3.16 -24.98
CA GLU A 218 -26.40 2.60 -25.43
C GLU A 218 -25.90 1.41 -24.58
N LYS A 219 -26.31 1.35 -23.32
CA LYS A 219 -25.99 0.24 -22.40
C LYS A 219 -27.01 -0.91 -22.48
N ILE A 220 -28.30 -0.60 -22.63
CA ILE A 220 -29.37 -1.61 -22.62
C ILE A 220 -29.34 -2.48 -23.88
N GLN A 221 -29.18 -1.86 -25.06
CA GLN A 221 -29.18 -2.59 -26.33
C GLN A 221 -28.18 -3.76 -26.34
N PRO A 222 -26.88 -3.58 -26.00
CA PRO A 222 -25.93 -4.69 -25.96
C PRO A 222 -26.21 -5.68 -24.82
N ILE A 223 -26.81 -5.29 -23.70
CA ILE A 223 -27.19 -6.22 -22.61
C ILE A 223 -28.27 -7.18 -23.11
N ILE A 224 -29.35 -6.67 -23.70
CA ILE A 224 -30.42 -7.50 -24.28
C ILE A 224 -29.88 -8.44 -25.37
N TRP A 225 -28.99 -7.92 -26.22
CA TRP A 225 -28.41 -8.72 -27.30
C TRP A 225 -27.40 -9.76 -26.82
N LYS A 226 -26.49 -9.44 -25.88
CA LYS A 226 -25.33 -10.29 -25.53
C LYS A 226 -25.59 -11.23 -24.37
N GLU A 227 -26.41 -10.84 -23.40
CA GLU A 227 -26.61 -11.62 -22.17
C GLU A 227 -27.71 -12.69 -22.35
N PRO A 228 -27.43 -13.98 -22.08
CA PRO A 228 -28.38 -15.06 -22.32
C PRO A 228 -29.72 -14.91 -21.60
N ARG A 229 -29.71 -14.40 -20.35
CA ARG A 229 -30.91 -14.23 -19.54
C ARG A 229 -31.88 -13.20 -20.15
N PHE A 230 -31.36 -12.04 -20.52
CA PHE A 230 -32.13 -10.97 -21.14
C PHE A 230 -32.57 -11.31 -22.56
N ARG A 231 -31.72 -12.00 -23.32
CA ARG A 231 -32.09 -12.51 -24.65
C ARG A 231 -33.23 -13.52 -24.55
N LYS A 232 -33.20 -14.41 -23.55
CA LYS A 232 -34.28 -15.36 -23.30
C LYS A 232 -35.58 -14.62 -22.96
N ALA A 233 -35.56 -13.69 -22.02
CA ALA A 233 -36.73 -12.87 -21.65
C ALA A 233 -37.30 -12.11 -22.86
N PHE A 234 -36.43 -11.55 -23.70
CA PHE A 234 -36.83 -10.93 -24.96
C PHE A 234 -37.47 -11.96 -25.92
N ASN A 235 -36.80 -13.09 -26.19
CA ASN A 235 -37.26 -14.11 -27.14
C ASN A 235 -38.58 -14.77 -26.72
N GLU A 236 -38.83 -14.95 -25.42
CA GLU A 236 -40.11 -15.47 -24.88
C GLU A 236 -41.33 -14.61 -25.28
N SER A 237 -41.07 -13.39 -25.71
CA SER A 237 -42.06 -12.41 -26.08
C SER A 237 -41.79 -11.72 -27.41
N ALA A 238 -40.84 -12.18 -28.23
CA ALA A 238 -40.49 -11.53 -29.49
C ALA A 238 -41.30 -12.05 -30.68
N GLU A 239 -41.57 -11.19 -31.66
CA GLU A 239 -42.13 -11.59 -32.97
C GLU A 239 -41.12 -12.43 -33.77
N LYS A 240 -39.81 -12.15 -33.59
CA LYS A 240 -38.70 -12.89 -34.18
C LYS A 240 -37.60 -13.08 -33.14
N GLU A 241 -37.17 -14.33 -32.97
CA GLU A 241 -36.08 -14.65 -32.05
C GLU A 241 -34.76 -14.05 -32.53
N LEU A 242 -33.98 -13.56 -31.56
CA LEU A 242 -32.61 -13.16 -31.78
C LEU A 242 -31.75 -14.41 -31.92
N SER A 243 -30.99 -14.51 -33.01
CA SER A 243 -29.99 -15.55 -33.20
C SER A 243 -28.90 -15.46 -32.13
N GLU A 244 -28.27 -16.60 -31.81
CA GLU A 244 -27.09 -16.56 -30.95
C GLU A 244 -26.02 -15.67 -31.60
N PRO A 245 -25.43 -14.72 -30.86
CA PRO A 245 -24.28 -14.00 -31.36
C PRO A 245 -23.20 -15.04 -31.62
N HIS A 246 -22.72 -15.09 -32.87
CA HIS A 246 -21.65 -15.98 -33.25
C HIS A 246 -20.54 -15.85 -32.21
N LYS A 247 -20.27 -16.92 -31.44
CA LYS A 247 -19.08 -16.99 -30.59
C LYS A 247 -17.91 -16.73 -31.52
N THR A 248 -17.29 -15.56 -31.44
CA THR A 248 -16.02 -15.29 -32.08
C THR A 248 -15.06 -16.30 -31.45
N ARG A 249 -14.82 -17.43 -32.14
CA ARG A 249 -13.76 -18.37 -31.75
C ARG A 249 -12.51 -17.52 -31.64
N ARG A 250 -11.89 -17.47 -30.45
CA ARG A 250 -10.50 -17.03 -30.33
C ARG A 250 -9.71 -17.95 -31.24
N VAL A 251 -9.34 -17.45 -32.41
CA VAL A 251 -8.33 -18.08 -33.26
C VAL A 251 -7.03 -17.86 -32.50
N TRP A 252 -6.55 -18.90 -31.83
CA TRP A 252 -5.17 -18.93 -31.38
C TRP A 252 -4.34 -19.05 -32.66
N LEU A 253 -3.65 -17.98 -33.02
CA LEU A 253 -2.55 -18.08 -33.97
C LEU A 253 -1.47 -18.93 -33.29
N ASN A 254 -1.40 -20.22 -33.63
CA ASN A 254 -0.16 -20.97 -33.45
C ASN A 254 0.85 -20.33 -34.40
N LEU A 255 1.60 -19.36 -33.88
CA LEU A 255 2.87 -18.98 -34.46
C LEU A 255 3.86 -20.08 -34.07
N ASP A 256 3.75 -21.22 -34.76
CA ASP A 256 4.91 -22.09 -34.93
C ASP A 256 5.85 -21.30 -35.83
N PHE A 257 6.74 -20.53 -35.20
CA PHE A 257 7.96 -20.07 -35.86
C PHE A 257 8.72 -21.34 -36.23
N VAL A 258 8.58 -21.73 -37.49
CA VAL A 258 9.52 -22.63 -38.14
C VAL A 258 10.83 -21.85 -38.18
N ASP A 259 11.71 -22.14 -37.22
CA ASP A 259 13.14 -21.94 -37.41
C ASP A 259 13.53 -22.81 -38.62
N GLY A 260 13.72 -22.15 -39.76
CA GLY A 260 14.00 -22.78 -41.04
C GLY A 260 14.88 -21.87 -41.88
N GLU A 261 16.19 -22.06 -41.67
CA GLU A 261 17.35 -21.73 -42.52
C GLU A 261 17.77 -20.26 -42.70
#